data_AF-A0A0L0H7P1-F1
#
_entry.id   AF-A0A0L0H7P1-F1
#
_cell.length_a   1.000
_cell.length_b   1.000
_cell.length_c   1.000
_cell.angle_alpha   90.00
_cell.angle_beta   90.00
_cell.angle_gamma   90.00
#
_symmetry.space_group_name_H-M   'P 1'
#
loop_
_entity.id
_entity.type
_entity.pdbx_description
1 polymer ?
#
loop_
_entity_poly.entity_id
_entity_poly.type
_entity_poly.pdbx_seq_one_letter_code
_entity_poly.pdbx_strand_id
1 'polypeptide(L)'
;MAKSLGERLTTLKTISVNKFNSLRPPPTVGSFDRHFHIDKQARFATRFFEVLVGIASWYFIGKLKDPLIGDHDLWPTVRYTWFCAVFSPIVSVALVGQHFISCLSKAWSSIKVLILEIIVDVFITFAWLVCLITLGSKMSGDCPPNSSDECNMFNWVLAWGSFSVLFWFASVVWDVKSLLKGVWGWGGERLNDTEMDAEIRRMSRNAGSGRRWR
;
A
#
# COMPACT_ATOMS: atom_id res chain seq x y z
N MET A 1 -34.64 25.97 41.13
CA MET A 1 -33.31 25.58 40.60
C MET A 1 -33.46 25.14 39.14
N ALA A 2 -33.18 26.05 38.21
CA ALA A 2 -33.19 25.74 36.78
C ALA A 2 -31.91 24.99 36.42
N LYS A 3 -32.02 23.69 36.10
CA LYS A 3 -30.89 22.95 35.51
C LYS A 3 -30.44 23.66 34.24
N SER A 4 -29.16 23.97 34.19
CA SER A 4 -28.49 24.67 33.09
C SER A 4 -28.88 24.05 31.74
N LEU A 5 -29.24 24.90 30.78
CA LEU A 5 -29.55 24.51 29.40
C LEU A 5 -28.45 23.64 28.77
N GLY A 6 -27.20 23.78 29.24
CA GLY A 6 -26.06 22.95 28.86
C GLY A 6 -26.19 21.48 29.27
N GLU A 7 -26.72 21.19 30.46
CA GLU A 7 -26.92 19.81 30.94
C GLU A 7 -28.05 19.10 30.19
N ARG A 8 -29.06 19.84 29.73
CA ARG A 8 -30.16 19.32 28.90
C ARG A 8 -29.71 19.01 27.47
N LEU A 9 -28.81 19.82 26.92
CA LEU A 9 -28.24 19.60 25.58
C LEU A 9 -27.27 18.41 25.55
N THR A 10 -26.47 18.19 26.61
CA THR A 10 -25.60 17.02 26.70
C THR A 10 -26.40 15.73 26.87
N THR A 11 -27.44 15.72 27.71
CA THR A 11 -28.31 14.53 27.85
C THR A 11 -29.05 14.19 26.55
N LEU A 12 -29.59 15.18 25.82
CA LEU A 12 -30.23 14.94 24.51
C LEU A 12 -29.27 14.41 23.45
N LYS A 13 -28.03 14.90 23.42
CA LYS A 13 -26.99 14.41 22.50
C LYS A 13 -26.58 12.97 22.81
N THR A 14 -26.51 12.61 24.09
CA THR A 14 -26.17 11.24 24.54
C THR A 14 -27.29 10.24 24.22
N ILE A 15 -28.56 10.65 24.38
CA ILE A 15 -29.73 9.82 24.05
C ILE A 15 -29.83 9.60 22.53
N SER A 16 -29.54 10.61 21.71
CA SER A 16 -29.53 10.48 20.25
C SER A 16 -28.47 9.50 19.74
N VAL A 17 -27.27 9.50 20.33
CA VAL A 17 -26.17 8.62 19.91
C VAL A 17 -26.44 7.17 20.33
N ASN A 18 -26.94 6.96 21.55
CA ASN A 18 -27.28 5.61 22.02
C ASN A 18 -28.46 5.00 21.27
N LYS A 19 -29.46 5.80 20.89
CA LYS A 19 -30.62 5.32 20.11
C LYS A 19 -30.30 5.04 18.64
N PHE A 20 -29.27 5.69 18.09
CA PHE A 20 -28.78 5.40 16.74
C PHE A 20 -27.90 4.14 16.72
N ASN A 21 -27.10 3.93 17.78
CA ASN A 21 -26.33 2.70 17.97
C ASN A 21 -27.22 1.48 18.25
N SER A 22 -28.42 1.67 18.81
CA SER A 22 -29.40 0.59 19.00
C SER A 22 -30.27 0.29 17.76
N LEU A 23 -30.19 1.12 16.71
CA LEU A 23 -30.94 0.93 15.45
C LEU A 23 -30.10 0.30 14.34
N ARG A 24 -28.78 0.22 14.50
CA ARG A 24 -27.99 -0.75 13.73
C ARG A 24 -28.13 -2.09 14.44
N PRO A 25 -28.54 -3.17 13.74
CA PRO A 25 -28.39 -4.49 14.30
C PRO A 25 -26.92 -4.63 14.74
N PRO A 26 -26.64 -5.19 15.94
CA PRO A 26 -25.27 -5.48 16.31
C PRO A 26 -24.63 -6.24 15.14
N PRO A 27 -23.44 -5.84 14.69
CA PRO A 27 -22.82 -6.47 13.53
C PRO A 27 -22.73 -7.96 13.84
N THR A 28 -23.53 -8.75 13.13
CA THR A 28 -23.53 -10.19 13.29
C THR A 28 -22.11 -10.65 12.98
N VAL A 29 -21.58 -11.53 13.82
CA VAL A 29 -20.38 -12.30 13.49
C VAL A 29 -20.72 -13.00 12.17
N GLY A 30 -20.15 -12.53 11.05
CA GLY A 30 -20.50 -12.99 9.70
C GLY A 30 -21.03 -11.94 8.70
N SER A 31 -21.33 -10.68 9.07
CA SER A 31 -21.70 -9.67 8.06
C SER A 31 -20.45 -9.11 7.36
N PHE A 32 -20.24 -9.51 6.10
CA PHE A 32 -19.11 -9.13 5.26
C PHE A 32 -19.15 -7.64 4.92
N ASP A 33 -18.23 -6.84 5.47
CA ASP A 33 -18.16 -5.41 5.17
C ASP A 33 -17.22 -5.19 3.98
N ARG A 34 -17.76 -4.60 2.90
CA ARG A 34 -17.02 -4.44 1.63
C ARG A 34 -16.17 -3.17 1.60
N HIS A 35 -16.35 -2.30 2.60
CA HIS A 35 -15.67 -1.03 2.76
C HIS A 35 -15.05 -1.00 4.17
N PHE A 36 -13.73 -1.03 4.23
CA PHE A 36 -12.97 -0.94 5.47
C PHE A 36 -11.84 0.07 5.32
N HIS A 37 -11.43 0.68 6.44
CA HIS A 37 -10.40 1.71 6.43
C HIS A 37 -9.05 1.14 6.02
N ILE A 38 -8.44 1.78 5.04
CA ILE A 38 -7.09 1.50 4.57
C ILE A 38 -6.19 2.65 5.00
N ASP A 39 -5.05 2.36 5.64
CA ASP A 39 -4.08 3.38 6.03
C ASP A 39 -3.37 3.97 4.81
N LYS A 40 -3.90 5.09 4.31
CA LYS A 40 -3.38 5.80 3.13
C LYS A 40 -1.98 6.37 3.37
N GLN A 41 -1.63 6.74 4.61
CA GLN A 41 -0.34 7.38 4.93
C GLN A 41 0.79 6.37 4.93
N ALA A 42 0.60 5.23 5.61
CA ALA A 42 1.58 4.15 5.62
C ALA A 42 1.85 3.65 4.19
N ARG A 43 0.79 3.48 3.39
CA ARG A 43 0.90 3.09 1.99
C ARG A 43 1.65 4.10 1.14
N PHE A 44 1.30 5.38 1.23
CA PHE A 44 2.02 6.42 0.50
C PHE A 44 3.53 6.38 0.82
N ALA A 45 3.89 6.25 2.09
CA ALA A 45 5.29 6.16 2.51
C ALA A 45 5.98 4.92 1.90
N THR A 46 5.37 3.74 1.98
CA THR A 46 5.93 2.51 1.41
C THR A 46 6.11 2.61 -0.09
N ARG A 47 5.09 3.10 -0.83
CA ARG A 47 5.17 3.29 -2.28
C ARG A 47 6.22 4.33 -2.67
N PHE A 48 6.43 5.36 -1.86
CA PHE A 48 7.51 6.33 -2.07
C PHE A 48 8.89 5.68 -1.92
N PHE A 49 9.08 4.82 -0.92
CA PHE A 49 10.33 4.05 -0.78
C PHE A 49 10.55 3.09 -1.97
N GLU A 50 9.51 2.42 -2.45
CA GLU A 50 9.58 1.58 -3.66
C GLU A 50 10.05 2.37 -4.88
N VAL A 51 9.56 3.61 -5.06
CA VAL A 51 10.00 4.51 -6.13
C VAL A 51 11.48 4.87 -5.98
N LEU A 52 11.91 5.26 -4.77
CA LEU A 52 13.31 5.62 -4.52
C LEU A 52 14.25 4.45 -4.78
N VAL A 53 13.88 3.26 -4.33
CA VAL A 53 14.66 2.04 -4.56
C VAL A 53 14.68 1.69 -6.05
N GLY A 54 13.56 1.86 -6.78
CA GLY A 54 13.51 1.67 -8.23
C GLY A 54 14.47 2.61 -8.98
N ILE A 55 14.52 3.89 -8.60
CA ILE A 55 15.45 4.88 -9.17
C ILE A 55 16.91 4.51 -8.85
N ALA A 56 17.20 4.10 -7.62
CA ALA A 56 18.54 3.68 -7.22
C ALA A 56 18.97 2.44 -8.03
N SER A 57 18.12 1.41 -8.11
CA SER A 57 18.36 0.23 -8.95
C SER A 57 18.63 0.62 -10.40
N TRP A 58 17.81 1.50 -10.99
CA TRP A 58 18.01 1.98 -12.36
C TRP A 58 19.39 2.64 -12.56
N TYR A 59 19.80 3.49 -11.62
CA TYR A 59 21.10 4.15 -11.66
C TYR A 59 22.26 3.14 -11.64
N PHE A 60 22.25 2.16 -10.72
CA PHE A 60 23.34 1.19 -10.61
C PHE A 60 23.37 0.21 -11.79
N ILE A 61 22.21 -0.22 -12.30
CA ILE A 61 22.13 -1.06 -13.50
C ILE A 61 22.71 -0.31 -14.70
N GLY A 62 22.42 0.98 -14.85
CA GLY A 62 22.97 1.83 -15.90
C GLY A 62 24.48 2.11 -15.78
N LYS A 63 25.12 1.73 -14.66
CA LYS A 63 26.56 1.86 -14.43
C LYS A 63 27.33 0.53 -14.60
N LEU A 64 26.64 -0.56 -14.91
CA LEU A 64 27.31 -1.81 -15.27
C LEU A 64 28.08 -1.64 -16.57
N LYS A 65 29.30 -2.19 -16.65
CA LYS A 65 30.15 -2.11 -17.84
C LYS A 65 30.01 -3.35 -18.72
N ASP A 66 30.11 -3.13 -20.04
CA ASP A 66 29.95 -4.16 -21.06
C ASP A 66 30.84 -5.41 -20.93
N PRO A 67 32.13 -5.32 -20.52
CA PRO A 67 32.98 -6.51 -20.38
C PRO A 67 32.41 -7.51 -19.37
N LEU A 68 32.00 -7.01 -18.20
CA LEU A 68 31.39 -7.81 -17.14
C LEU A 68 30.07 -8.45 -17.56
N ILE A 69 29.29 -7.78 -18.42
CA ILE A 69 28.00 -8.29 -18.91
C ILE A 69 28.21 -9.31 -20.01
N GLY A 70 29.19 -9.08 -20.90
CA GLY A 70 29.50 -9.90 -22.05
C GLY A 70 30.12 -11.24 -21.68
N ASP A 71 31.10 -11.23 -20.78
CA ASP A 71 31.85 -12.42 -20.38
C ASP A 71 30.98 -13.48 -19.68
N HIS A 72 29.88 -13.04 -19.05
CA HIS A 72 28.97 -13.87 -18.27
C HIS A 72 27.57 -14.05 -18.91
N ASP A 73 27.40 -13.59 -20.15
CA ASP A 73 26.13 -13.64 -20.90
C ASP A 73 24.94 -13.06 -20.08
N LEU A 74 25.18 -11.92 -19.42
CA LEU A 74 24.19 -11.29 -18.53
C LEU A 74 23.23 -10.35 -19.28
N TRP A 75 23.46 -10.10 -20.57
CA TRP A 75 22.71 -9.13 -21.37
C TRP A 75 21.18 -9.29 -21.26
N PRO A 76 20.60 -10.49 -21.40
CA PRO A 76 19.15 -10.66 -21.28
C PRO A 76 18.64 -10.29 -19.88
N THR A 77 19.35 -10.74 -18.85
CA THR A 77 18.96 -10.53 -17.45
C THR A 77 19.12 -9.07 -17.04
N VAL A 78 20.19 -8.40 -17.45
CA VAL A 78 20.42 -6.97 -17.18
C VAL A 78 19.34 -6.13 -17.84
N ARG A 79 18.98 -6.40 -19.10
CA ARG A 79 17.88 -5.70 -19.79
C ARG A 79 16.54 -5.89 -19.08
N TYR A 80 16.25 -7.10 -18.64
CA TYR A 80 15.01 -7.40 -17.91
C TYR A 80 15.00 -6.73 -16.53
N THR A 81 16.12 -6.73 -15.82
CA THR A 81 16.27 -6.04 -14.52
C THR A 81 16.11 -4.53 -14.70
N TRP A 82 16.68 -3.96 -15.76
CA TRP A 82 16.50 -2.55 -16.11
C TRP A 82 15.04 -2.21 -16.40
N PHE A 83 14.34 -3.08 -17.14
CA PHE A 83 12.90 -2.94 -17.36
C PHE A 83 12.12 -2.97 -16.03
N CYS A 84 12.42 -3.91 -15.13
CA CYS A 84 11.83 -3.95 -13.79
C CYS A 84 12.10 -2.67 -12.99
N ALA A 85 13.31 -2.11 -13.07
CA ALA A 85 13.69 -0.87 -12.39
C ALA A 85 12.93 0.37 -12.88
N VAL A 86 12.54 0.41 -14.16
CA VAL A 86 11.72 1.50 -14.72
C VAL A 86 10.22 1.25 -14.51
N PHE A 87 9.77 0.01 -14.65
CA PHE A 87 8.35 -0.33 -14.58
C PHE A 87 7.80 -0.29 -13.14
N SER A 88 8.59 -0.75 -12.16
CA SER A 88 8.19 -0.74 -10.74
C SER A 88 7.81 0.64 -10.19
N PRO A 89 8.57 1.74 -10.41
CA PRO A 89 8.15 3.06 -9.93
C PRO A 89 6.89 3.57 -10.67
N ILE A 90 6.71 3.27 -11.95
CA ILE A 90 5.49 3.63 -12.70
C ILE A 90 4.26 2.99 -12.06
N VAL A 91 4.35 1.69 -11.76
CA VAL A 91 3.28 0.96 -11.10
C VAL A 91 3.04 1.51 -9.69
N SER A 92 4.09 1.76 -8.92
CA SER A 92 3.97 2.34 -7.57
C SER A 92 3.22 3.68 -7.59
N VAL A 93 3.56 4.56 -8.52
CA VAL A 93 2.87 5.85 -8.70
C VAL A 93 1.41 5.66 -9.12
N ALA A 94 1.11 4.69 -10.00
CA ALA A 94 -0.26 4.40 -10.39
C ALA A 94 -1.11 3.86 -9.22
N LEU A 95 -0.55 2.98 -8.39
CA LEU A 95 -1.19 2.42 -7.20
C LEU A 95 -1.44 3.48 -6.11
N VAL A 96 -0.59 4.50 -6.01
CA VAL A 96 -0.86 5.67 -5.16
C VAL A 96 -1.91 6.59 -5.79
N GLY A 97 -1.80 6.85 -7.09
CA GLY A 97 -2.65 7.77 -7.83
C GLY A 97 -4.13 7.41 -7.79
N GLN A 98 -4.47 6.12 -7.80
CA GLN A 98 -5.86 5.66 -7.68
C GLN A 98 -6.56 6.12 -6.38
N HIS A 99 -5.81 6.40 -5.30
CA HIS A 99 -6.40 6.91 -4.05
C HIS A 99 -6.78 8.40 -4.13
N PHE A 100 -6.20 9.16 -5.05
CA PHE A 100 -6.50 10.59 -5.24
C PHE A 100 -7.61 10.83 -6.27
N ILE A 101 -7.86 9.87 -7.17
CA ILE A 101 -8.88 9.99 -8.21
C ILE A 101 -10.24 9.56 -7.66
N SER A 102 -11.00 10.55 -7.17
CA SER A 102 -12.33 10.37 -6.55
C SER A 102 -13.38 9.70 -7.45
N CYS A 103 -13.20 9.73 -8.78
CA CYS A 103 -14.12 9.05 -9.71
C CYS A 103 -13.91 7.53 -9.77
N LEU A 104 -12.71 7.04 -9.50
CA LEU A 104 -12.40 5.60 -9.58
C LEU A 104 -12.71 4.90 -8.24
N SER A 105 -12.44 5.57 -7.11
CA SER A 105 -12.67 5.01 -5.78
C SER A 105 -14.15 4.85 -5.41
N LYS A 106 -15.06 5.66 -5.99
CA LYS A 106 -16.51 5.53 -5.77
C LYS A 106 -17.13 4.31 -6.44
N ALA A 107 -16.53 3.79 -7.51
CA ALA A 107 -17.07 2.66 -8.27
C ALA A 107 -16.53 1.30 -7.80
N TRP A 108 -15.42 1.28 -7.05
CA TRP A 108 -14.72 0.06 -6.66
C TRP A 108 -14.83 -0.18 -5.14
N SER A 109 -15.19 -1.38 -4.73
CA SER A 109 -15.14 -1.75 -3.31
C SER A 109 -13.68 -1.87 -2.86
N SER A 110 -13.37 -1.50 -1.61
CA SER A 110 -12.02 -1.53 -1.05
C SER A 110 -11.33 -2.89 -1.22
N ILE A 111 -12.11 -3.98 -1.14
CA ILE A 111 -11.65 -5.36 -1.39
C ILE A 111 -11.09 -5.56 -2.80
N LYS A 112 -11.74 -5.03 -3.84
CA LYS A 112 -11.31 -5.24 -5.23
C LYS A 112 -10.00 -4.50 -5.52
N VAL A 113 -9.89 -3.29 -4.99
CA VAL A 113 -8.66 -2.48 -5.07
C VAL A 113 -7.52 -3.22 -4.37
N LEU A 114 -7.77 -3.71 -3.16
CA LEU A 114 -6.78 -4.41 -2.37
C LEU A 114 -6.30 -5.73 -3.00
N ILE A 115 -7.22 -6.52 -3.57
CA ILE A 115 -6.85 -7.75 -4.29
C ILE A 115 -6.00 -7.43 -5.52
N LEU A 116 -6.35 -6.38 -6.26
CA LEU A 116 -5.58 -5.95 -7.43
C LEU A 116 -4.16 -5.51 -7.02
N GLU A 117 -4.03 -4.73 -5.95
CA GLU A 117 -2.73 -4.34 -5.37
C GLU A 117 -1.90 -5.58 -5.00
N ILE A 118 -2.48 -6.55 -4.29
CA ILE A 118 -1.78 -7.79 -3.91
C ILE A 118 -1.26 -8.54 -5.15
N ILE A 119 -2.09 -8.69 -6.18
CA ILE A 119 -1.69 -9.39 -7.41
C ILE A 119 -0.51 -8.69 -8.08
N VAL A 120 -0.58 -7.36 -8.18
CA VAL A 120 0.47 -6.54 -8.79
C VAL A 120 1.76 -6.62 -7.97
N ASP A 121 1.66 -6.49 -6.65
CA ASP A 121 2.81 -6.55 -5.75
C ASP A 121 3.50 -7.91 -5.79
N VAL A 122 2.73 -9.01 -5.78
CA VAL A 122 3.26 -10.38 -5.91
C VAL A 122 3.96 -10.55 -7.25
N PHE A 123 3.37 -10.08 -8.34
CA PHE A 123 3.96 -10.18 -9.67
C PHE A 123 5.30 -9.43 -9.74
N ILE A 124 5.37 -8.20 -9.24
CA ILE A 124 6.60 -7.40 -9.25
C ILE A 124 7.66 -7.98 -8.32
N THR A 125 7.26 -8.44 -7.12
CA THR A 125 8.17 -9.14 -6.18
C THR A 125 8.80 -10.36 -6.86
N PHE A 126 7.99 -11.17 -7.54
CA PHE A 126 8.46 -12.36 -8.24
C PHE A 126 9.39 -12.01 -9.41
N ALA A 127 9.06 -10.99 -10.21
CA ALA A 127 9.91 -10.54 -11.30
C ALA A 127 11.31 -10.11 -10.80
N TRP A 128 11.37 -9.33 -9.71
CA TRP A 128 12.63 -8.95 -9.08
C TRP A 128 13.40 -10.16 -8.52
N LEU A 129 12.70 -11.09 -7.88
CA LEU A 129 13.30 -12.30 -7.32
C LEU A 129 13.96 -13.14 -8.42
N VAL A 130 13.29 -13.35 -9.55
CA VAL A 130 13.84 -14.08 -10.71
C VAL A 130 15.07 -13.38 -11.29
N CYS A 131 15.04 -12.04 -11.40
CA CYS A 131 16.20 -11.27 -11.85
C CYS A 131 17.41 -11.51 -10.95
N LEU A 132 17.22 -11.36 -9.62
CA LEU A 132 18.30 -11.52 -8.65
C LEU A 132 18.89 -12.93 -8.63
N ILE A 133 18.03 -13.96 -8.62
CA ILE A 133 18.48 -15.35 -8.63
C ILE A 133 19.30 -15.62 -9.89
N THR A 134 18.87 -15.09 -11.04
CA THR A 134 19.58 -15.28 -12.32
C THR A 134 20.90 -14.52 -12.37
N LEU A 135 20.94 -13.27 -11.89
CA LEU A 135 22.19 -12.50 -11.80
C LEU A 135 23.18 -13.16 -10.83
N GLY A 136 22.70 -13.57 -9.65
CA GLY A 136 23.53 -14.20 -8.62
C GLY A 136 24.05 -15.57 -9.04
N SER A 137 23.25 -16.39 -9.73
CA SER A 137 23.68 -17.72 -10.17
C SER A 137 24.74 -17.66 -11.27
N LYS A 138 24.64 -16.69 -12.18
CA LYS A 138 25.63 -16.49 -13.25
C LYS A 138 26.94 -15.85 -12.77
N MET A 139 26.94 -15.16 -11.63
CA MET A 139 28.11 -14.43 -11.08
C MET A 139 28.66 -15.04 -9.78
N SER A 140 28.28 -16.28 -9.46
CA SER A 140 28.55 -16.91 -8.16
C SER A 140 30.05 -17.08 -7.89
N GLY A 141 30.65 -16.12 -7.19
CA GLY A 141 32.04 -16.14 -6.74
C GLY A 141 33.00 -15.28 -7.55
N ASP A 142 32.59 -14.79 -8.72
CA ASP A 142 33.45 -14.05 -9.64
C ASP A 142 33.60 -12.56 -9.27
N CYS A 143 32.67 -12.03 -8.47
CA CYS A 143 32.71 -10.66 -7.98
C CYS A 143 32.75 -10.55 -6.45
N PRO A 144 33.90 -10.87 -5.82
CA PRO A 144 34.08 -10.61 -4.39
C PRO A 144 34.03 -9.11 -4.09
N PRO A 145 33.61 -8.71 -2.88
CA PRO A 145 33.58 -7.30 -2.49
C PRO A 145 34.97 -6.68 -2.55
N ASN A 146 35.06 -5.43 -3.02
CA ASN A 146 36.31 -4.65 -3.14
C ASN A 146 37.36 -5.22 -4.11
N SER A 147 37.00 -6.11 -5.04
CA SER A 147 37.94 -6.63 -6.05
C SER A 147 38.19 -5.66 -7.19
N SER A 148 37.13 -5.00 -7.68
CA SER A 148 37.17 -4.01 -8.75
C SER A 148 35.96 -3.08 -8.65
N ASP A 149 36.06 -1.89 -9.26
CA ASP A 149 34.93 -0.96 -9.33
C ASP A 149 33.71 -1.58 -10.04
N GLU A 150 33.95 -2.45 -11.02
CA GLU A 150 32.89 -3.13 -11.78
C GLU A 150 32.14 -4.14 -10.92
N CYS A 151 32.87 -4.94 -10.14
CA CYS A 151 32.27 -5.85 -9.18
C CYS A 151 31.56 -5.11 -8.04
N ASN A 152 32.08 -3.95 -7.62
CA ASN A 152 31.39 -3.11 -6.65
C ASN A 152 30.05 -2.60 -7.20
N MET A 153 30.00 -2.15 -8.45
CA MET A 153 28.74 -1.74 -9.09
C MET A 153 27.76 -2.91 -9.22
N PHE A 154 28.24 -4.09 -9.59
CA PHE A 154 27.42 -5.30 -9.63
C PHE A 154 26.85 -5.68 -8.25
N ASN A 155 27.67 -5.62 -7.21
CA ASN A 155 27.24 -5.86 -5.83
C ASN A 155 26.18 -4.84 -5.39
N TRP A 156 26.30 -3.58 -5.81
CA TRP A 156 25.25 -2.58 -5.60
C TRP A 156 23.96 -2.91 -6.35
N VAL A 157 24.04 -3.42 -7.59
CA VAL A 157 22.84 -3.90 -8.32
C VAL A 157 22.14 -5.02 -7.54
N LEU A 158 22.89 -5.99 -7.01
CA LEU A 158 22.32 -7.06 -6.18
C LEU A 158 21.71 -6.51 -4.87
N ALA A 159 22.37 -5.55 -4.22
CA ALA A 159 21.87 -4.94 -3.00
C ALA A 159 20.55 -4.18 -3.23
N TRP A 160 20.51 -3.29 -4.23
CA TRP A 160 19.31 -2.50 -4.55
C TRP A 160 18.18 -3.33 -5.14
N GLY A 161 18.50 -4.37 -5.91
CA GLY A 161 17.49 -5.35 -6.31
C GLY A 161 16.96 -6.14 -5.12
N SER A 162 17.80 -6.51 -4.14
CA SER A 162 17.34 -7.18 -2.91
C SER A 162 16.44 -6.28 -2.07
N PHE A 163 16.79 -4.99 -1.95
CA PHE A 163 15.89 -4.02 -1.33
C PHE A 163 14.55 -3.94 -2.07
N SER A 164 14.56 -3.98 -3.40
CA SER A 164 13.33 -4.00 -4.20
C SER A 164 12.45 -5.20 -3.81
N VAL A 165 13.01 -6.42 -3.77
CA VAL A 165 12.27 -7.62 -3.32
C VAL A 165 11.69 -7.43 -1.91
N LEU A 166 12.49 -6.91 -0.97
CA LEU A 166 12.05 -6.72 0.42
C LEU A 166 10.91 -5.71 0.55
N PHE A 167 10.98 -4.56 -0.13
CA PHE A 167 9.94 -3.54 -0.04
C PHE A 167 8.64 -3.99 -0.71
N TRP A 168 8.72 -4.57 -1.91
CA TRP A 168 7.53 -5.12 -2.60
C TRP A 168 6.91 -6.27 -1.79
N PHE A 169 7.71 -7.15 -1.21
CA PHE A 169 7.22 -8.20 -0.32
C PHE A 169 6.58 -7.64 0.95
N ALA A 170 7.15 -6.60 1.55
CA ALA A 170 6.55 -5.93 2.71
C ALA A 170 5.18 -5.33 2.37
N SER A 171 5.00 -4.77 1.17
CA SER A 171 3.71 -4.31 0.66
C SER A 171 2.70 -5.45 0.54
N VAL A 172 3.08 -6.60 -0.01
CA VAL A 172 2.22 -7.81 -0.03
C VAL A 172 1.77 -8.17 1.39
N VAL A 173 2.69 -8.22 2.34
CA VAL A 173 2.38 -8.59 3.73
C VAL A 173 1.41 -7.58 4.37
N TRP A 174 1.63 -6.29 4.16
CA TRP A 174 0.73 -5.24 4.67
C TRP A 174 -0.66 -5.30 4.04
N ASP A 175 -0.74 -5.59 2.74
CA ASP A 175 -2.00 -5.66 2.02
C ASP A 175 -2.80 -6.91 2.39
N VAL A 176 -2.13 -8.06 2.51
CA VAL A 176 -2.73 -9.29 3.04
C VAL A 176 -3.20 -9.05 4.48
N LYS A 177 -2.41 -8.42 5.34
CA LYS A 177 -2.82 -8.10 6.72
C LYS A 177 -4.05 -7.17 6.74
N SER A 178 -4.10 -6.19 5.84
CA SER A 178 -5.25 -5.27 5.72
C SER A 178 -6.50 -6.00 5.24
N LEU A 179 -6.35 -6.92 4.28
CA LEU A 179 -7.43 -7.76 3.76
C LEU A 179 -7.98 -8.66 4.87
N LEU A 180 -7.08 -9.29 5.62
CA LEU A 180 -7.40 -10.16 6.74
C LEU A 180 -8.16 -9.44 7.85
N LYS A 181 -7.73 -8.22 8.20
CA LYS A 181 -8.42 -7.35 9.15
C LYS A 181 -9.82 -6.96 8.65
N GLY A 182 -9.94 -6.56 7.38
CA GLY A 182 -11.20 -6.14 6.79
C GLY A 182 -12.22 -7.28 6.63
N VAL A 183 -11.78 -8.43 6.13
CA VAL A 183 -12.64 -9.57 5.79
C VAL A 183 -13.03 -10.40 7.01
N TRP A 184 -12.07 -10.71 7.89
CA TRP A 184 -12.28 -11.64 9.01
C TRP A 184 -12.34 -10.96 10.38
N GLY A 185 -12.17 -9.63 10.45
CA GLY A 185 -12.09 -8.93 11.74
C GLY A 185 -10.89 -9.40 12.58
N TRP A 186 -9.85 -9.93 11.93
CA TRP A 186 -8.71 -10.51 12.62
C TRP A 186 -7.98 -9.42 13.42
N GLY A 187 -7.93 -9.58 14.74
CA GLY A 187 -7.35 -8.58 15.65
C GLY A 187 -8.37 -7.70 16.38
N GLY A 188 -9.69 -7.99 16.30
CA GLY A 188 -10.73 -7.39 17.15
C GLY A 188 -11.12 -5.95 16.79
N GLU A 189 -10.28 -5.24 16.04
CA GLU A 189 -10.58 -3.91 15.50
C GLU A 189 -11.21 -4.05 14.11
N ARG A 190 -12.53 -4.21 14.06
CA ARG A 190 -13.27 -3.86 12.84
C ARG A 190 -13.04 -2.36 12.62
N LEU A 191 -12.20 -2.06 11.65
CA LEU A 191 -11.81 -0.71 11.24
C LEU A 191 -13.06 0.09 10.89
N ASN A 192 -13.62 0.79 11.88
CA ASN A 192 -14.63 1.83 11.67
C ASN A 192 -14.01 2.81 10.68
N ASP A 193 -14.60 2.92 9.48
CA ASP A 193 -14.18 3.90 8.49
C ASP A 193 -14.28 5.29 9.12
N THR A 194 -13.16 5.86 9.53
CA THR A 194 -13.11 7.22 10.09
C THR A 194 -13.55 8.25 9.07
N GLU A 195 -13.41 7.97 7.77
CA GLU A 195 -13.97 8.77 6.67
C GLU A 195 -15.49 8.63 6.57
N MET A 196 -16.04 7.41 6.66
CA MET A 196 -17.50 7.21 6.70
C MET A 196 -18.09 7.80 7.99
N ASP A 197 -17.44 7.64 9.15
CA ASP A 197 -17.83 8.27 10.41
C ASP A 197 -17.69 9.79 10.33
N ALA A 198 -16.66 10.33 9.66
CA ALA A 198 -16.51 11.76 9.44
C ALA A 198 -17.58 12.30 8.49
N GLU A 199 -17.94 11.55 7.44
CA GLU A 199 -18.98 11.92 6.48
C GLU A 199 -20.38 11.79 7.10
N ILE A 200 -20.65 10.75 7.88
CA ILE A 200 -21.85 10.62 8.72
C ILE A 200 -21.92 11.75 9.74
N ARG A 201 -20.82 12.13 10.40
CA ARG A 201 -20.78 13.29 11.32
C ARG A 201 -21.01 14.61 10.58
N ARG A 202 -20.51 14.76 9.35
CA ARG A 202 -20.75 15.94 8.49
C ARG A 202 -22.21 16.01 8.02
N MET A 203 -22.77 14.90 7.54
CA MET A 203 -24.18 14.80 7.16
C MET A 203 -25.12 15.00 8.35
N SER A 204 -24.79 14.43 9.52
CA SER A 204 -25.50 14.65 10.78
C SER A 204 -25.49 16.12 11.21
N ARG A 205 -24.35 16.81 11.09
CA ARG A 205 -24.26 18.25 11.34
C ARG A 205 -25.12 19.08 10.39
N ASN A 206 -25.13 18.73 9.10
CA ASN A 206 -25.90 19.46 8.08
C ASN A 206 -27.40 19.16 8.13
N ALA A 207 -27.81 17.97 8.59
CA ALA A 207 -29.22 17.64 8.84
C ALA A 207 -29.80 18.43 10.02
N GLY A 208 -28.95 18.84 10.98
CA GLY A 208 -29.35 19.66 12.13
C GLY A 208 -29.60 21.13 11.81
N SER A 209 -29.06 21.68 10.71
CA SER A 209 -29.22 23.08 10.33
C SER A 209 -30.45 23.35 9.45
N GLY A 210 -31.19 22.31 9.03
CA GLY A 210 -32.35 22.44 8.13
C GLY A 210 -33.72 22.64 8.80
N ARG A 211 -33.81 22.64 10.14
CA ARG A 211 -35.08 22.88 10.87
C ARG A 211 -34.98 24.13 11.74
N ARG A 212 -34.88 25.30 11.12
CA ARG A 212 -35.09 26.55 11.84
C ARG A 212 -35.64 27.68 10.97
N TRP A 213 -36.69 27.38 10.19
CA TRP A 213 -37.58 28.41 9.64
C TRP A 213 -39.00 27.85 9.54
N ARG A 214 -39.76 28.03 10.63
CA ARG A 214 -41.20 28.22 10.64
C ARG A 214 -41.50 29.23 11.72
#